data_AF-A0A496WDB6-F1
#
_entry.id   AF-A0A496WDB6-F1
#
_cell.length_a   1.000
_cell.length_b   1.000
_cell.length_c   1.000
_cell.angle_alpha   90.00
_cell.angle_beta   90.00
_cell.angle_gamma   90.00
#
_symmetry.space_group_name_H-M   'P 1'
#
loop_
_entity.id
_entity.type
_entity.pdbx_description
1 polymer ?
#
loop_
_entity_poly.entity_id
_entity_poly.type
_entity_poly.pdbx_seq_one_letter_code
_entity_poly.pdbx_strand_id
1 'polypeptide(L)'
;MLQTFDKNTDATDIVDALKRDGGAIVANQASNELVDNVKAELRPHFEREGHKFSNDFNGYKTRRLGAILALSRAAAELIAHHRVMEIADAILKPHCENYRIGSCTAIEISPGENAQEIHRDDSFYPIKIPGVEFQISAMWALDDFTAENGATCVIPGSHKQ
;
A
#
# COMPACT_ATOMS: atom_id res chain seq x y z
N MET A 1 4.02 -2.83 17.25
CA MET A 1 4.50 -3.43 15.99
C MET A 1 3.31 -4.11 15.33
N LEU A 2 3.21 -4.09 14.01
CA LEU A 2 2.12 -4.81 13.32
C LEU A 2 2.31 -6.31 13.45
N GLN A 3 1.20 -7.04 13.46
CA GLN A 3 1.22 -8.49 13.42
C GLN A 3 1.59 -8.97 12.01
N THR A 4 2.49 -9.96 11.93
CA THR A 4 2.89 -10.61 10.68
C THR A 4 2.23 -11.98 10.56
N PHE A 5 1.62 -12.24 9.42
CA PHE A 5 0.91 -13.46 9.08
C PHE A 5 1.59 -14.20 7.92
N ASP A 6 1.37 -15.51 7.82
CA ASP A 6 1.74 -16.30 6.64
C ASP A 6 0.70 -16.12 5.54
N LYS A 7 1.10 -16.34 4.28
CA LYS A 7 0.21 -16.25 3.12
C LYS A 7 -1.03 -17.15 3.18
N ASN A 8 -1.01 -18.22 3.98
CA ASN A 8 -2.12 -19.16 4.14
C ASN A 8 -2.99 -18.87 5.37
N THR A 9 -2.69 -17.84 6.18
CA THR A 9 -3.55 -17.46 7.31
C THR A 9 -4.96 -17.08 6.85
N ASP A 10 -5.98 -17.37 7.64
CA ASP A 10 -7.36 -17.01 7.29
C ASP A 10 -7.52 -15.48 7.17
N ALA A 11 -8.34 -15.03 6.22
CA ALA A 11 -8.56 -13.59 6.02
C ALA A 11 -9.20 -12.94 7.25
N THR A 12 -10.00 -13.69 8.01
CA THR A 12 -10.65 -13.22 9.24
C THR A 12 -9.63 -12.79 10.29
N ASP A 13 -8.57 -13.57 10.51
CA ASP A 13 -7.51 -13.24 11.47
C ASP A 13 -6.77 -11.95 11.08
N ILE A 14 -6.54 -11.76 9.78
CA ILE A 14 -5.89 -10.56 9.23
C ILE A 14 -6.81 -9.34 9.40
N VAL A 15 -8.09 -9.50 9.10
CA VAL A 15 -9.12 -8.46 9.27
C VAL A 15 -9.26 -8.05 10.74
N ASP A 16 -9.21 -9.00 11.67
CA ASP A 16 -9.28 -8.73 13.10
C ASP A 16 -8.05 -7.95 13.59
N ALA A 17 -6.85 -8.29 13.11
CA ALA A 17 -5.66 -7.50 13.36
C ALA A 17 -5.77 -6.09 12.76
N LEU A 18 -6.27 -5.95 11.52
CA LEU A 18 -6.47 -4.66 10.88
C LEU A 18 -7.43 -3.77 11.68
N LYS A 19 -8.57 -4.31 12.14
CA LYS A 19 -9.53 -3.58 13.00
C LYS A 19 -8.93 -3.19 14.35
N ARG A 20 -8.11 -4.07 14.93
CA ARG A 20 -7.50 -3.84 16.25
C ARG A 20 -6.35 -2.83 16.19
N ASP A 21 -5.47 -2.96 15.20
CA ASP A 21 -4.16 -2.31 15.15
C ASP A 21 -4.02 -1.27 14.02
N GLY A 22 -4.96 -1.22 13.07
CA GLY A 22 -4.92 -0.28 11.94
C GLY A 22 -3.98 -0.72 10.81
N GLY A 23 -3.35 -1.87 10.94
CA GLY A 23 -2.49 -2.47 9.93
C GLY A 23 -2.19 -3.94 10.22
N ALA A 24 -1.76 -4.68 9.21
CA ALA A 24 -1.26 -6.04 9.31
C ALA A 24 -0.23 -6.29 8.20
N ILE A 25 0.68 -7.24 8.41
CA ILE A 25 1.67 -7.66 7.42
C ILE A 25 1.35 -9.10 7.01
N VAL A 26 1.35 -9.41 5.72
CA VAL A 26 1.24 -10.78 5.21
C VAL A 26 2.51 -11.12 4.43
N ALA A 27 3.30 -12.05 4.96
CA ALA A 27 4.58 -12.43 4.40
C ALA A 27 4.42 -13.36 3.19
N ASN A 28 5.29 -13.21 2.19
CA ASN A 28 5.41 -14.09 1.03
C ASN A 28 4.11 -14.24 0.21
N GLN A 29 3.28 -13.20 0.16
CA GLN A 29 1.98 -13.23 -0.50
C GLN A 29 2.10 -13.20 -2.03
N ALA A 30 3.08 -12.50 -2.59
CA ALA A 30 3.41 -12.50 -4.01
C ALA A 30 4.61 -13.42 -4.29
N SER A 31 4.67 -14.00 -5.49
CA SER A 31 5.84 -14.76 -5.93
C SER A 31 6.97 -13.82 -6.34
N ASN A 32 8.23 -14.26 -6.18
CA ASN A 32 9.39 -13.49 -6.63
C ASN A 32 9.34 -13.22 -8.14
N GLU A 33 8.87 -14.19 -8.94
CA GLU A 33 8.69 -14.02 -10.38
C GLU A 33 7.72 -12.87 -10.71
N LEU A 34 6.59 -12.78 -9.99
CA LEU A 34 5.64 -11.69 -10.19
C LEU A 34 6.26 -10.34 -9.80
N VAL A 35 6.99 -10.29 -8.68
CA VAL A 35 7.69 -9.09 -8.23
C VAL A 35 8.73 -8.64 -9.26
N ASP A 36 9.55 -9.56 -9.77
CA ASP A 36 10.58 -9.28 -10.77
C ASP A 36 9.96 -8.77 -12.08
N ASN A 37 8.86 -9.37 -12.53
CA ASN A 37 8.14 -8.92 -13.72
C ASN A 37 7.61 -7.49 -13.55
N VAL A 38 6.98 -7.19 -12.41
CA VAL A 38 6.49 -5.82 -12.11
C VAL A 38 7.65 -4.82 -12.11
N LYS A 39 8.78 -5.14 -11.48
CA LYS A 39 9.96 -4.26 -11.46
C LYS A 39 10.52 -4.02 -12.85
N ALA A 40 10.64 -5.06 -13.65
CA ALA A 40 11.16 -4.97 -15.02
C ALA A 40 10.26 -4.10 -15.91
N GLU A 41 8.93 -4.29 -15.82
CA GLU A 41 7.96 -3.48 -16.58
C GLU A 41 7.99 -2.00 -16.15
N LEU A 42 8.09 -1.71 -14.85
CA LEU A 42 8.08 -0.32 -14.35
C LEU A 42 9.41 0.42 -14.52
N ARG A 43 10.55 -0.27 -14.59
CA ARG A 43 11.89 0.33 -14.66
C ARG A 43 12.05 1.42 -15.72
N PRO A 44 11.74 1.21 -17.01
CA PRO A 44 11.90 2.26 -18.03
C PRO A 44 11.03 3.50 -17.76
N HIS A 45 9.88 3.32 -17.10
CA HIS A 45 9.00 4.43 -16.73
C HIS A 45 9.56 5.24 -15.56
N PHE A 46 10.14 4.58 -14.55
CA PHE A 46 10.80 5.25 -13.44
C PHE A 46 11.94 6.14 -13.92
N GLU A 47 12.80 5.64 -14.82
CA GLU A 47 13.91 6.43 -15.37
C GLU A 47 13.41 7.64 -16.17
N ARG A 48 12.34 7.46 -16.95
CA ARG A 48 11.82 8.52 -17.82
C ARG A 48 11.02 9.59 -17.07
N GLU A 49 10.21 9.18 -16.08
CA GLU A 49 9.14 10.04 -15.54
C GLU A 49 9.04 10.05 -14.02
N GLY A 50 9.78 9.18 -13.32
CA GLY A 50 9.65 9.01 -11.88
C GLY A 50 9.91 10.28 -11.06
N HIS A 51 10.78 11.16 -11.55
CA HIS A 51 11.14 12.43 -10.90
C HIS A 51 10.10 13.54 -11.06
N LYS A 52 9.08 13.36 -11.92
CA LYS A 52 8.10 14.42 -12.23
C LYS A 52 7.15 14.74 -11.08
N PHE A 53 7.13 13.90 -10.03
CA PHE A 53 6.22 14.03 -8.89
C PHE A 53 6.89 14.58 -7.63
N SER A 54 8.16 15.01 -7.70
CA SER A 54 8.89 15.54 -6.54
C SER A 54 8.27 16.83 -6.02
N ASN A 55 8.06 16.88 -4.71
CA ASN A 55 7.60 18.04 -3.95
C ASN A 55 7.89 17.81 -2.46
N ASP A 56 7.55 18.78 -1.61
CA ASP A 56 7.85 18.72 -0.16
C ASP A 56 7.20 17.54 0.56
N PHE A 57 6.08 17.02 0.06
CA PHE A 57 5.42 15.83 0.61
C PHE A 57 6.01 14.51 0.06
N ASN A 58 6.30 14.47 -1.24
CA ASN A 58 6.73 13.26 -1.93
C ASN A 58 8.23 12.98 -1.80
N GLY A 59 9.03 14.00 -1.48
CA GLY A 59 10.48 13.92 -1.45
C GLY A 59 11.15 14.24 -2.79
N TYR A 60 12.45 14.55 -2.74
CA TYR A 60 13.27 14.94 -3.89
C TYR A 60 14.26 13.85 -4.33
N LYS A 61 14.38 12.78 -3.53
CA LYS A 61 15.11 11.54 -3.82
C LYS A 61 14.16 10.34 -3.92
N THR A 62 12.87 10.63 -4.09
CA THR A 62 11.81 9.65 -4.30
C THR A 62 11.31 9.77 -5.73
N ARG A 63 11.23 8.64 -6.42
CA ARG A 63 10.61 8.52 -7.73
C ARG A 63 9.22 7.89 -7.57
N ARG A 64 8.24 8.40 -8.30
CA ARG A 64 6.86 7.89 -8.25
C ARG A 64 6.30 7.69 -9.65
N LEU A 65 5.51 6.64 -9.82
CA LEU A 65 4.70 6.41 -11.00
C LEU A 65 3.25 6.27 -10.57
N GLY A 66 2.37 7.13 -11.09
CA GLY A 66 0.93 6.97 -10.94
C GLY A 66 0.34 6.12 -12.07
N ALA A 67 -0.91 5.69 -11.89
CA ALA A 67 -1.68 4.93 -12.89
C ALA A 67 -0.95 3.68 -13.41
N ILE A 68 -0.30 2.93 -12.50
CA ILE A 68 0.60 1.82 -12.86
C ILE A 68 -0.06 0.70 -13.67
N LEU A 69 -1.40 0.55 -13.63
CA LEU A 69 -2.14 -0.36 -14.50
C LEU A 69 -1.97 -0.06 -16.00
N ALA A 70 -1.67 1.19 -16.36
CA ALA A 70 -1.37 1.58 -17.73
C ALA A 70 0.08 1.28 -18.13
N LEU A 71 0.95 0.97 -17.16
CA LEU A 71 2.40 0.84 -17.34
C LEU A 71 2.88 -0.62 -17.18
N SER A 72 2.23 -1.39 -16.32
CA SER A 72 2.59 -2.78 -16.01
C SER A 72 1.36 -3.68 -16.05
N ARG A 73 1.41 -4.71 -16.90
CA ARG A 73 0.36 -5.74 -16.96
C ARG A 73 0.47 -6.66 -15.76
N ALA A 74 1.68 -6.99 -15.34
CA ALA A 74 1.92 -7.84 -14.17
C ALA A 74 1.38 -7.22 -12.88
N ALA A 75 1.46 -5.88 -12.73
CA ALA A 75 0.94 -5.19 -11.55
C ALA A 75 -0.57 -5.39 -11.33
N ALA A 76 -1.32 -5.68 -12.40
CA ALA A 76 -2.75 -5.99 -12.28
C ALA A 76 -3.02 -7.22 -11.40
N GLU A 77 -2.10 -8.20 -11.35
CA GLU A 77 -2.23 -9.39 -10.50
C GLU A 77 -2.07 -9.06 -9.01
N LEU A 78 -1.20 -8.11 -8.66
CA LEU A 78 -1.05 -7.62 -7.28
C LEU A 78 -2.27 -6.78 -6.84
N ILE A 79 -2.79 -5.94 -7.75
CA ILE A 79 -3.91 -5.05 -7.48
C ILE A 79 -5.22 -5.83 -7.30
N ALA A 80 -5.45 -6.82 -8.17
CA ALA A 80 -6.64 -7.67 -8.12
C ALA A 80 -6.41 -8.97 -7.33
N HIS A 81 -5.35 -9.04 -6.53
CA HIS A 81 -4.99 -10.25 -5.80
C HIS A 81 -6.14 -10.66 -4.86
N HIS A 82 -6.50 -11.95 -4.85
CA HIS A 82 -7.65 -12.47 -4.08
C HIS A 82 -7.65 -12.02 -2.61
N ARG A 83 -6.48 -12.08 -1.95
CA ARG A 83 -6.31 -11.60 -0.57
C ARG A 83 -6.70 -10.14 -0.37
N VAL A 84 -6.38 -9.27 -1.33
CA VAL A 84 -6.75 -7.84 -1.26
C VAL A 84 -8.27 -7.71 -1.37
N MET A 85 -8.89 -8.47 -2.27
CA MET A 85 -10.35 -8.48 -2.45
C MET A 85 -11.08 -8.99 -1.21
N GLU A 86 -10.61 -10.07 -0.58
CA GLU A 86 -11.18 -10.61 0.66
C GLU A 86 -11.17 -9.58 1.80
N ILE A 87 -10.03 -8.88 2.00
CA ILE A 87 -9.89 -7.86 3.04
C ILE A 87 -10.72 -6.63 2.69
N ALA A 88 -10.73 -6.18 1.42
CA ALA A 88 -11.54 -5.06 0.97
C ALA A 88 -13.04 -5.34 1.16
N ASP A 89 -13.50 -6.54 0.84
CA ASP A 89 -14.88 -6.96 1.06
C ASP A 89 -15.22 -6.93 2.55
N ALA A 90 -14.36 -7.47 3.41
CA ALA A 90 -14.62 -7.51 4.85
C ALA A 90 -14.63 -6.12 5.53
N ILE A 91 -13.88 -5.15 5.01
CA ILE A 91 -13.75 -3.80 5.60
C ILE A 91 -14.70 -2.78 4.96
N LEU A 92 -14.81 -2.75 3.63
CA LEU A 92 -15.49 -1.67 2.90
C LEU A 92 -16.93 -1.99 2.53
N LYS A 93 -17.23 -3.23 2.11
CA LYS A 93 -18.60 -3.62 1.68
C LYS A 93 -19.69 -3.46 2.74
N PRO A 94 -19.42 -3.55 4.06
CA PRO A 94 -20.44 -3.22 5.07
C PRO A 94 -20.97 -1.79 4.95
N HIS A 95 -20.27 -0.90 4.25
CA HIS A 95 -20.59 0.52 4.15
C HIS A 95 -20.82 1.01 2.71
N CYS A 96 -20.71 0.14 1.70
CA CYS A 96 -20.92 0.51 0.30
C CYS A 96 -21.39 -0.67 -0.57
N GLU A 97 -22.09 -0.38 -1.67
CA GLU A 97 -22.43 -1.41 -2.66
C GLU A 97 -21.18 -1.86 -3.44
N ASN A 98 -20.27 -0.94 -3.75
CA ASN A 98 -19.06 -1.17 -4.55
C ASN A 98 -17.93 -0.24 -4.10
N TYR A 99 -16.69 -0.73 -4.15
CA TYR A 99 -15.47 0.06 -4.00
C TYR A 99 -14.70 0.15 -5.33
N ARG A 100 -13.81 1.13 -5.44
CA ARG A 100 -12.99 1.39 -6.63
C ARG A 100 -11.55 1.66 -6.20
N ILE A 101 -10.64 1.49 -7.16
CA ILE A 101 -9.25 1.93 -6.99
C ILE A 101 -9.24 3.46 -6.87
N GLY A 102 -8.87 3.98 -5.70
CA GLY A 102 -8.71 5.41 -5.47
C GLY A 102 -7.38 5.93 -6.02
N SER A 103 -6.30 5.22 -5.73
CA SER A 103 -4.95 5.51 -6.23
C SER A 103 -4.21 4.20 -6.50
N CYS A 104 -3.29 4.23 -7.47
CA CYS A 104 -2.43 3.11 -7.80
C CYS A 104 -1.06 3.64 -8.19
N THR A 105 -0.12 3.55 -7.25
CA THR A 105 1.17 4.24 -7.32
C THR A 105 2.32 3.28 -6.99
N ALA A 106 3.37 3.29 -7.80
CA ALA A 106 4.65 2.67 -7.45
C ALA A 106 5.62 3.74 -6.95
N ILE A 107 6.38 3.43 -5.90
CA ILE A 107 7.25 4.37 -5.19
C ILE A 107 8.64 3.73 -5.06
N GLU A 108 9.67 4.45 -5.52
CA GLU A 108 11.09 4.08 -5.38
C GLU A 108 11.78 5.17 -4.55
N ILE A 109 12.27 4.80 -3.37
CA ILE A 109 12.95 5.71 -2.43
C ILE A 109 14.46 5.48 -2.54
N SER A 110 15.22 6.53 -2.87
CA SER A 110 16.68 6.43 -2.97
C SER A 110 17.37 6.73 -1.64
N PRO A 111 18.64 6.27 -1.44
CA PRO A 111 19.39 6.52 -0.22
C PRO A 111 19.48 8.01 0.19
N GLY A 112 19.28 8.26 1.48
CA GLY A 112 19.36 9.59 2.07
C GLY A 112 18.17 10.51 1.76
N GLU A 113 17.02 9.95 1.42
CA GLU A 113 15.73 10.64 1.45
C GLU A 113 15.27 10.88 2.90
N ASN A 114 14.42 11.89 3.10
CA ASN A 114 13.81 12.18 4.40
C ASN A 114 12.58 11.31 4.68
N ALA A 115 12.31 11.05 5.97
CA ALA A 115 11.04 10.47 6.39
C ALA A 115 9.88 11.42 6.05
N GLN A 116 8.76 10.87 5.57
CA GLN A 116 7.54 11.64 5.39
C GLN A 116 6.96 12.06 6.76
N GLU A 117 6.24 13.18 6.78
CA GLU A 117 5.48 13.59 7.96
C GLU A 117 4.43 12.53 8.33
N ILE A 118 4.12 12.41 9.62
CA ILE A 118 3.05 11.53 10.09
C ILE A 118 1.71 12.05 9.55
N HIS A 119 1.01 11.21 8.81
CA HIS A 119 -0.27 11.55 8.18
C HIS A 119 -1.26 10.38 8.21
N ARG A 120 -2.52 10.66 7.87
CA ARG A 120 -3.49 9.64 7.46
C ARG A 120 -3.86 9.85 6.01
N ASP A 121 -3.97 8.75 5.27
CA ASP A 121 -4.34 8.77 3.86
C ASP A 121 -5.75 9.34 3.64
N ASP A 122 -6.64 9.28 4.62
CA ASP A 122 -8.04 9.71 4.50
C ASP A 122 -8.27 11.19 4.87
N SER A 123 -7.20 11.93 5.19
CA SER A 123 -7.30 13.30 5.69
C SER A 123 -7.87 14.29 4.68
N PHE A 124 -7.94 13.92 3.40
CA PHE A 124 -8.56 14.74 2.36
C PHE A 124 -10.10 14.64 2.36
N TYR A 125 -10.69 13.63 3.01
CA TYR A 125 -12.14 13.58 3.20
C TYR A 125 -12.54 14.59 4.29
N PRO A 126 -13.51 15.49 4.01
CA PRO A 126 -13.89 16.54 4.95
C PRO A 126 -14.71 16.02 6.14
N ILE A 127 -15.09 14.74 6.13
CA ILE A 127 -15.94 14.11 7.15
C ILE A 127 -15.35 12.78 7.60
N LYS A 128 -15.60 12.44 8.87
CA LYS A 128 -15.36 11.12 9.43
C LYS A 128 -16.67 10.60 10.01
N ILE A 129 -17.04 9.36 9.67
CA ILE A 129 -18.19 8.68 10.23
C ILE A 129 -17.65 7.62 11.19
N PRO A 130 -17.96 7.69 12.50
CA PRO A 130 -17.46 6.72 13.47
C PRO A 130 -17.78 5.27 13.05
N GLY A 131 -16.76 4.43 13.01
CA GLY A 131 -16.88 3.01 12.65
C GLY A 131 -17.03 2.73 11.15
N VAL A 132 -16.83 3.72 10.28
CA VAL A 132 -16.85 3.55 8.82
C VAL A 132 -15.48 3.85 8.26
N GLU A 133 -14.90 2.85 7.58
CA GLU A 133 -13.65 3.01 6.83
C GLU A 133 -13.96 3.47 5.40
N PHE A 134 -13.42 4.60 4.98
CA PHE A 134 -13.59 5.13 3.62
C PHE A 134 -12.62 4.52 2.60
N GLN A 135 -11.51 3.96 3.07
CA GLN A 135 -10.50 3.33 2.22
C GLN A 135 -9.69 2.28 2.97
N ILE A 136 -9.02 1.42 2.23
CA ILE A 136 -7.90 0.62 2.70
C ILE A 136 -6.71 0.84 1.75
N SER A 137 -5.50 0.73 2.28
CA SER A 137 -4.26 0.77 1.49
C SER A 137 -3.63 -0.63 1.49
N ALA A 138 -3.44 -1.20 0.29
CA ALA A 138 -2.70 -2.45 0.11
C ALA A 138 -1.30 -2.13 -0.44
N MET A 139 -0.28 -2.37 0.38
CA MET A 139 1.11 -2.10 0.03
C MET A 139 1.86 -3.40 -0.28
N TRP A 140 2.53 -3.42 -1.43
CA TRP A 140 3.36 -4.54 -1.86
C TRP A 140 4.82 -4.13 -1.85
N ALA A 141 5.63 -4.83 -1.07
CA ALA A 141 7.08 -4.67 -1.07
C ALA A 141 7.66 -5.32 -2.34
N LEU A 142 8.28 -4.53 -3.22
CA LEU A 142 9.00 -5.02 -4.41
C LEU A 142 10.51 -5.19 -4.16
N ASP A 143 10.96 -4.73 -2.99
CA ASP A 143 12.27 -4.89 -2.40
C ASP A 143 12.08 -5.03 -0.88
N ASP A 144 13.08 -5.55 -0.18
CA ASP A 144 13.00 -5.68 1.28
C ASP A 144 12.74 -4.33 1.95
N PHE A 145 11.80 -4.29 2.90
CA PHE A 145 11.60 -3.14 3.77
C PHE A 145 12.33 -3.41 5.09
N THR A 146 13.36 -2.63 5.38
CA THR A 146 14.18 -2.75 6.59
C THR A 146 14.19 -1.44 7.38
N ALA A 147 14.62 -1.52 8.65
CA ALA A 147 14.79 -0.31 9.45
C ALA A 147 15.82 0.64 8.83
N GLU A 148 16.88 0.11 8.21
CA GLU A 148 17.95 0.90 7.61
C GLU A 148 17.53 1.62 6.33
N ASN A 149 16.66 1.02 5.50
CA ASN A 149 16.24 1.61 4.22
C ASN A 149 14.92 2.41 4.30
N GLY A 150 14.36 2.55 5.50
CA GLY A 150 13.17 3.37 5.73
C GLY A 150 11.86 2.63 5.46
N ALA A 151 11.74 1.38 5.94
CA ALA A 151 10.47 0.68 5.99
C ALA A 151 9.33 1.57 6.50
N THR A 152 8.13 1.41 5.94
CA THR A 152 6.96 2.20 6.31
C THR A 152 6.72 2.17 7.82
N CYS A 153 6.74 3.34 8.44
CA CYS A 153 6.52 3.51 9.87
C CYS A 153 5.04 3.74 10.13
N VAL A 154 4.46 2.95 11.01
CA VAL A 154 3.05 3.04 11.40
C VAL A 154 2.90 3.21 12.90
N ILE A 155 1.79 3.79 13.34
CA ILE A 155 1.44 3.92 14.76
C ILE A 155 0.21 3.03 15.01
N PRO A 156 0.41 1.79 15.51
CA PRO A 156 -0.70 0.86 15.71
C PRO A 156 -1.76 1.41 16.65
N GLY A 157 -3.03 1.23 16.30
CA GLY A 157 -4.18 1.73 17.05
C GLY A 157 -4.49 3.21 16.85
N SER A 158 -3.66 3.96 16.14
CA SER A 158 -3.88 5.39 15.89
C SER A 158 -5.12 5.69 15.06
N HIS A 159 -5.68 4.71 14.33
CA HIS A 159 -6.92 4.83 13.57
C HIS A 159 -8.17 5.03 14.44
N LYS A 160 -8.09 4.68 15.73
CA LYS A 160 -9.19 4.84 16.71
C LYS A 160 -9.29 6.24 17.31
N GLN A 161 -8.32 7.11 17.03
CA GLN A 161 -8.27 8.50 17.51
C GLN A 161 -9.03 9.45 16.60
#